data_AF-H6C6L9-F1
#
_entry.id   AF-H6C6L9-F1
#
_cell.length_a   1.000
_cell.length_b   1.000
_cell.length_c   1.000
_cell.angle_alpha   90.00
_cell.angle_beta   90.00
_cell.angle_gamma   90.00
#
_symmetry.space_group_name_H-M   'P 1'
#
loop_
_entity.id
_entity.type
_entity.pdbx_description
1 polymer ?
#
loop_
_entity_poly.entity_id
_entity_poly.type
_entity_poly.pdbx_seq_one_letter_code
_entity_poly.pdbx_strand_id
1 'polypeptide(L)'
;MASSAPSFRRLVRFVPRSDPSKVLIGQPQDDNLDVGVALRKGQDVPVNVFSGSSVLSPGQETGKSAIIDRVLSPLSVSEVGTIRCIGLNVSDATPTAGMNRTSVFRDWTPESPQFFSHPALFLGAPRLM
;
A
#
# COMPACT_ATOMS: atom_id res chain seq x y z
N MET A 1 -6.93 27.59 -8.30
CA MET A 1 -8.07 26.67 -8.09
C MET A 1 -7.74 25.81 -6.89
N ALA A 2 -8.53 25.88 -5.82
CA ALA A 2 -8.28 25.08 -4.62
C ALA A 2 -8.51 23.61 -4.96
N SER A 3 -7.44 22.81 -4.95
CA SER A 3 -7.53 21.36 -4.98
C SER A 3 -8.18 20.92 -3.67
N SER A 4 -9.47 20.61 -3.70
CA SER A 4 -10.11 19.83 -2.65
C SER A 4 -9.30 18.54 -2.53
N ALA A 5 -8.54 18.40 -1.44
CA ALA A 5 -7.82 17.17 -1.18
C ALA A 5 -8.84 16.03 -1.22
N PRO A 6 -8.60 14.97 -2.00
CA PRO A 6 -9.58 13.90 -2.13
C PRO A 6 -9.80 13.28 -0.74
N SER A 7 -11.03 13.35 -0.25
CA SER A 7 -11.41 12.90 1.09
C SER A 7 -11.57 11.38 1.11
N PHE A 8 -10.46 10.65 0.95
CA PHE A 8 -10.42 9.21 1.18
C PHE A 8 -9.58 8.90 2.42
N ARG A 9 -9.95 7.85 3.16
CA ARG A 9 -9.14 7.36 4.31
C ARG A 9 -8.14 6.31 3.87
N ARG A 10 -8.63 5.21 3.31
CA ARG A 10 -7.82 4.07 2.85
C ARG A 10 -8.32 3.61 1.48
N LEU A 11 -7.57 3.92 0.44
CA LEU A 11 -7.85 3.43 -0.91
C LEU A 11 -7.14 2.10 -1.16
N VAL A 12 -7.90 1.15 -1.67
CA VAL A 12 -7.41 -0.12 -2.18
C VAL A 12 -7.61 -0.18 -3.68
N ARG A 13 -6.62 -0.69 -4.40
CA ARG A 13 -6.75 -1.06 -5.81
C ARG A 13 -7.05 -2.55 -5.88
N PHE A 14 -8.11 -2.93 -6.56
CA PHE A 14 -8.60 -4.31 -6.52
C PHE A 14 -9.28 -4.72 -7.82
N VAL A 15 -9.41 -6.03 -8.00
CA VAL A 15 -10.25 -6.67 -9.01
C VAL A 15 -11.58 -7.04 -8.35
N PRO A 16 -12.73 -6.58 -8.86
CA PRO A 16 -14.03 -6.91 -8.29
C PRO A 16 -14.42 -8.33 -8.65
N ARG A 17 -15.13 -9.02 -7.73
CA ARG A 17 -15.65 -10.38 -8.00
C ARG A 17 -16.65 -10.43 -9.16
N SER A 18 -17.34 -9.31 -9.43
CA SER A 18 -18.31 -9.22 -10.52
C SER A 18 -17.70 -9.12 -11.91
N ASP A 19 -16.47 -8.62 -12.05
CA ASP A 19 -15.81 -8.43 -13.34
C ASP A 19 -14.28 -8.57 -13.19
N PRO A 20 -13.73 -9.78 -13.45
CA PRO A 20 -12.31 -10.05 -13.25
C PRO A 20 -11.41 -9.31 -14.26
N SER A 21 -11.98 -8.69 -15.31
CA SER A 21 -11.23 -7.96 -16.32
C SER A 21 -11.03 -6.49 -15.95
N LYS A 22 -11.71 -5.99 -14.92
CA LYS A 22 -11.64 -4.60 -14.50
C LYS A 22 -10.77 -4.44 -13.26
N VAL A 23 -10.07 -3.32 -13.22
CA VAL A 23 -9.39 -2.85 -12.02
C VAL A 23 -10.11 -1.61 -11.53
N LEU A 24 -10.54 -1.65 -10.28
CA LEU A 24 -11.23 -0.55 -9.62
C LEU A 24 -10.41 -0.07 -8.42
N ILE A 25 -10.68 1.16 -8.02
CA ILE A 25 -10.22 1.70 -6.74
C ILE A 25 -11.43 1.95 -5.85
N GLY A 26 -11.24 1.79 -4.55
CA GLY A 26 -12.31 2.01 -3.60
C GLY A 26 -11.81 2.00 -2.17
N GLN A 27 -12.70 2.35 -1.24
CA GLN A 27 -12.43 2.30 0.19
C GLN A 27 -13.25 1.20 0.86
N PRO A 28 -12.67 0.40 1.78
CA PRO A 28 -13.44 -0.54 2.59
C PRO A 28 -14.54 0.20 3.36
N GLN A 29 -15.73 -0.41 3.45
CA GLN A 29 -16.82 0.17 4.26
C GLN A 29 -16.49 0.16 5.76
N ASP A 30 -15.70 -0.82 6.21
CA ASP A 30 -15.22 -0.91 7.58
C ASP A 30 -13.77 -0.38 7.68
N ASP A 31 -13.62 0.73 8.41
CA ASP A 31 -12.34 1.40 8.66
C ASP A 31 -11.39 0.59 9.57
N ASN A 32 -11.88 -0.41 10.31
CA ASN A 32 -11.08 -1.25 11.20
C ASN A 32 -10.76 -2.64 10.63
N LEU A 33 -11.36 -2.99 9.48
CA LEU A 33 -11.13 -4.29 8.87
C LEU A 33 -9.73 -4.37 8.27
N ASP A 34 -9.04 -5.47 8.59
CA ASP A 34 -7.84 -5.90 7.87
C ASP A 34 -8.28 -6.64 6.60
N VAL A 35 -8.17 -5.93 5.47
CA VAL A 35 -8.55 -6.44 4.15
C VAL A 35 -7.75 -7.69 3.77
N GLY A 36 -6.47 -7.77 4.15
CA GLY A 36 -5.62 -8.91 3.82
C GLY A 36 -6.06 -10.17 4.57
N VAL A 37 -6.28 -10.05 5.89
CA VAL A 37 -6.75 -11.17 6.71
C VAL A 37 -8.15 -11.62 6.31
N ALA A 38 -9.06 -10.67 6.04
CA ALA A 38 -10.43 -10.98 5.61
C ALA A 38 -10.44 -11.79 4.30
N LEU A 39 -9.69 -11.34 3.29
CA LEU A 39 -9.58 -12.05 2.01
C LEU A 39 -8.90 -13.41 2.16
N ARG A 40 -7.89 -13.53 3.03
CA ARG A 40 -7.24 -14.83 3.33
C ARG A 40 -8.21 -15.83 3.96
N LYS A 41 -9.17 -15.35 4.75
CA LYS A 41 -10.24 -16.16 5.35
C LYS A 41 -11.40 -16.43 4.37
N GLY A 42 -11.35 -15.92 3.14
CA GLY A 42 -12.44 -16.00 2.18
C GLY A 42 -13.66 -15.15 2.55
N GLN A 43 -13.49 -14.14 3.41
CA GLN A 43 -14.56 -13.23 3.80
C GLN A 43 -14.78 -12.17 2.71
N ASP A 44 -16.04 -11.82 2.50
CA ASP A 44 -16.41 -10.76 1.57
C ASP A 44 -16.07 -9.40 2.15
N VAL A 45 -15.27 -8.64 1.41
CA VAL A 45 -14.87 -7.27 1.78
C VAL A 45 -15.62 -6.29 0.87
N PRO A 46 -16.70 -5.66 1.35
CA PRO A 46 -17.40 -4.63 0.60
C PRO A 46 -16.59 -3.34 0.60
N VAL A 47 -16.47 -2.74 -0.59
CA VAL A 47 -15.75 -1.50 -0.84
C VAL A 47 -16.63 -0.53 -1.61
N ASN A 48 -16.59 0.75 -1.22
CA ASN A 48 -17.22 1.83 -1.98
C ASN A 48 -16.29 2.26 -3.10
N VAL A 49 -16.80 2.23 -4.33
CA VAL A 49 -16.03 2.44 -5.56
C VAL A 49 -15.85 3.92 -5.84
N PHE A 50 -14.64 4.29 -6.24
CA PHE A 50 -14.27 5.63 -6.66
C PHE A 50 -14.19 5.73 -8.18
N SER A 51 -14.45 6.92 -8.73
CA SER A 51 -14.50 7.15 -10.19
C SER A 51 -13.13 7.26 -10.85
N GLY A 52 -12.07 7.48 -10.05
CA GLY A 52 -10.70 7.51 -10.55
C GLY A 52 -10.21 6.14 -11.00
N SER A 53 -9.15 6.15 -11.82
CA SER A 53 -8.43 4.94 -12.23
C SER A 53 -7.15 4.70 -11.42
N SER A 54 -6.73 5.70 -10.64
CA SER A 54 -5.45 5.74 -9.92
C SER A 54 -5.63 6.25 -8.50
N VAL A 55 -4.84 5.72 -7.56
CA VAL A 55 -4.76 6.29 -6.20
C VAL A 55 -4.19 7.71 -6.20
N LEU A 56 -3.39 8.09 -7.20
CA LEU A 56 -2.87 9.46 -7.35
C LEU A 56 -3.94 10.45 -7.84
N SER A 57 -5.01 9.94 -8.45
CA SER A 57 -6.12 10.73 -8.98
C SER A 57 -7.42 9.97 -8.74
N PRO A 58 -7.85 9.87 -7.47
CA PRO A 58 -8.92 8.96 -7.07
C PRO A 58 -10.31 9.41 -7.53
N GLY A 59 -10.46 10.64 -8.00
CA GLY A 59 -11.75 11.17 -8.43
C GLY A 59 -12.70 11.35 -7.23
N GLN A 60 -13.94 10.92 -7.39
CA GLN A 60 -15.01 11.07 -6.41
C GLN A 60 -15.66 9.71 -6.10
N GLU A 61 -16.25 9.58 -4.92
CA GLU A 61 -17.02 8.39 -4.56
C GLU A 61 -18.25 8.27 -5.47
N THR A 62 -18.45 7.08 -6.04
CA THR A 62 -19.52 6.86 -7.02
C THR A 62 -20.86 6.44 -6.39
N GLY A 63 -20.88 6.18 -5.08
CA GLY A 63 -22.02 5.59 -4.36
C GLY A 63 -22.27 4.11 -4.68
N LYS A 64 -21.42 3.49 -5.52
CA LYS A 64 -21.50 2.06 -5.84
C LYS A 64 -20.65 1.25 -4.87
N SER A 65 -21.13 0.07 -4.49
CA SER A 65 -20.38 -0.89 -3.70
C SER A 65 -19.98 -2.09 -4.56
N ALA A 66 -18.78 -2.61 -4.34
CA ALA A 66 -18.26 -3.82 -4.97
C ALA A 66 -17.63 -4.73 -3.92
N ILE A 67 -17.51 -6.03 -4.24
CA ILE A 67 -16.82 -7.00 -3.39
C ILE A 67 -15.45 -7.27 -3.99
N ILE A 68 -14.41 -7.21 -3.16
CA ILE A 68 -13.05 -7.52 -3.58
C ILE A 68 -12.91 -9.02 -3.85
N ASP A 69 -12.39 -9.38 -5.03
CA ASP A 69 -11.87 -10.73 -5.30
C ASP A 69 -10.37 -10.82 -4.97
N ARG A 70 -9.58 -9.89 -5.53
CA ARG A 70 -8.14 -9.81 -5.31
C ARG A 70 -7.67 -8.37 -5.15
N VAL A 71 -6.81 -8.13 -4.17
CA VAL A 71 -6.12 -6.84 -3.97
C VAL A 71 -4.85 -6.78 -4.81
N LEU A 72 -4.62 -5.63 -5.42
CA LEU A 72 -3.43 -5.31 -6.19
C LEU A 72 -2.55 -4.31 -5.44
N SER A 73 -1.34 -4.08 -5.94
CA SER A 73 -0.51 -2.97 -5.49
C SER A 73 -1.28 -1.65 -5.62
N PRO A 74 -1.21 -0.72 -4.64
CA PRO A 74 -1.97 0.52 -4.68
C PRO A 74 -1.64 1.38 -5.90
N LEU A 75 -0.39 1.31 -6.38
CA LEU A 75 0.06 1.97 -7.61
C LEU A 75 0.41 0.94 -8.68
N SER A 76 0.31 1.31 -9.95
CA SER A 76 0.71 0.43 -11.06
C SER A 76 2.15 0.68 -11.44
N VAL A 77 2.79 -0.33 -12.05
CA VAL A 77 4.17 -0.22 -12.53
C VAL A 77 4.32 0.91 -13.56
N SER A 78 3.28 1.19 -14.35
CA SER A 78 3.26 2.31 -15.30
C SER A 78 3.18 3.69 -14.65
N GLU A 79 2.67 3.77 -13.42
CA GLU A 79 2.57 5.03 -12.67
C GLU A 79 3.79 5.30 -11.80
N VAL A 80 4.61 4.29 -11.55
CA VAL A 80 5.80 4.38 -10.72
C VAL A 80 7.02 4.30 -11.62
N GLY A 81 7.78 5.39 -11.74
CA GLY A 81 9.05 5.37 -12.49
C GLY A 81 10.13 4.59 -11.76
N THR A 82 10.45 4.99 -10.52
CA THR A 82 11.45 4.33 -9.68
C THR A 82 10.98 4.31 -8.22
N ILE A 83 11.32 3.24 -7.49
CA ILE A 83 11.06 3.14 -6.06
C ILE A 83 12.37 3.52 -5.34
N ARG A 84 12.37 4.63 -4.62
CA ARG A 84 13.54 5.07 -3.84
C ARG A 84 13.37 4.66 -2.38
N CYS A 85 14.30 3.85 -1.90
CA CYS A 85 14.35 3.37 -0.52
C CYS A 85 15.47 4.07 0.25
N ILE A 86 15.28 4.24 1.56
CA ILE A 86 16.29 4.74 2.48
C ILE A 86 16.70 3.60 3.42
N GLY A 87 17.95 3.18 3.36
CA GLY A 87 18.52 2.20 4.29
C GLY A 87 18.93 2.85 5.60
N LEU A 88 18.83 2.08 6.70
CA LEU A 88 19.30 2.47 8.04
C LEU A 88 18.64 3.74 8.61
N ASN A 89 17.37 3.99 8.26
CA ASN A 89 16.60 5.15 8.71
C ASN A 89 15.87 4.94 10.06
N VAL A 90 16.44 4.12 10.96
CA VAL A 90 15.88 3.90 12.31
C VAL A 90 16.95 4.27 13.33
N SER A 91 16.67 5.33 14.10
CA SER A 91 17.50 5.72 15.24
C SER A 91 17.39 4.65 16.33
N ASP A 92 18.50 4.32 16.98
CA ASP A 92 18.66 3.24 17.99
C ASP A 92 17.76 3.35 19.26
N ALA A 93 16.72 4.19 19.28
CA ALA A 93 15.82 4.38 20.41
C ALA A 93 14.71 3.31 20.54
N THR A 94 14.69 2.28 19.69
CA THR A 94 13.82 1.11 19.89
C THR A 94 14.65 -0.17 19.89
N PRO A 95 14.79 -0.87 21.03
CA PRO A 95 15.48 -2.15 21.09
C PRO A 95 14.64 -3.18 20.34
N THR A 96 14.92 -3.33 19.05
CA THR A 96 14.30 -4.38 18.25
C THR A 96 15.04 -5.68 18.55
N ALA A 97 14.28 -6.64 19.08
CA ALA A 97 14.67 -7.94 19.63
C ALA A 97 15.97 -8.56 19.05
N GLY A 98 16.98 -8.72 19.92
CA GLY A 98 18.02 -9.75 19.77
C GLY A 98 19.44 -9.27 19.52
N MET A 99 19.67 -8.01 19.14
CA MET A 99 21.04 -7.53 18.87
C MET A 99 21.69 -6.99 20.15
N ASN A 100 22.35 -7.85 20.91
CA ASN A 100 23.29 -7.42 21.95
C ASN A 100 24.53 -6.85 21.24
N ARG A 101 24.52 -5.54 20.95
CA ARG A 101 25.60 -4.88 20.20
C ARG A 101 26.84 -4.77 21.07
N THR A 102 27.78 -5.70 20.88
CA THR A 102 29.18 -5.54 21.28
C THR A 102 29.73 -4.25 20.67
N SER A 103 30.57 -3.54 21.42
CA SER A 103 31.09 -2.19 21.18
C SER A 103 31.70 -1.92 19.80
N VAL A 104 32.03 -2.97 19.04
CA VAL A 104 32.49 -2.90 17.63
C VAL A 104 31.43 -2.35 16.67
N PHE A 105 30.13 -2.47 16.98
CA PHE A 105 29.04 -2.08 16.07
C PHE A 105 28.63 -0.60 16.14
N ARG A 106 29.20 0.18 17.07
CA ARG A 106 28.98 1.65 17.14
C ARG A 106 29.82 2.42 16.11
N ASP A 107 30.87 1.80 15.61
CA ASP A 107 31.81 2.44 14.68
C ASP A 107 31.36 2.34 13.21
N TRP A 108 30.32 1.54 12.93
CA TRP A 108 29.74 1.32 11.61
C TRP A 108 28.28 1.82 11.53
N THR A 109 27.94 2.90 12.22
CA THR A 109 26.71 3.64 11.87
C THR A 109 27.08 4.66 10.79
N PRO A 110 26.62 4.50 9.53
CA PRO A 110 26.91 5.51 8.52
C PRO A 110 26.32 6.85 8.95
N GLU A 111 27.10 7.92 8.85
CA GLU A 111 26.71 9.28 9.25
C GLU A 111 25.54 9.85 8.42
N SER A 112 25.16 9.17 7.33
CA SER A 112 24.06 9.58 6.46
C SER A 112 23.22 8.38 5.98
N PRO A 113 21.90 8.57 5.85
CA PRO A 113 21.01 7.56 5.27
C PRO A 113 21.43 7.22 3.84
N GLN A 114 21.49 5.93 3.52
CA GLN A 114 21.86 5.46 2.19
C GLN A 114 20.63 5.32 1.30
N PHE A 115 20.67 5.93 0.12
CA PHE A 115 19.58 5.83 -0.86
C PHE A 115 19.85 4.69 -1.83
N PHE A 116 18.83 3.86 -2.06
CA PHE A 116 18.85 2.80 -3.07
C PHE A 116 17.62 2.92 -3.97
N SER A 117 17.76 2.63 -5.26
CA SER A 117 16.67 2.63 -6.23
C SER A 117 16.35 1.21 -6.67
N HIS A 118 15.07 0.84 -6.60
CA HIS A 118 14.54 -0.39 -7.17
C HIS A 118 13.70 -0.06 -8.41
N PRO A 119 13.76 -0.90 -9.47
CA PRO A 119 12.88 -0.73 -10.61
C PRO A 119 11.43 -1.04 -10.21
N ALA A 120 10.48 -0.36 -10.84
CA ALA A 120 9.05 -0.48 -10.52
C ALA A 120 8.48 -1.90 -10.74
N LEU A 121 9.19 -2.79 -11.45
CA LEU A 121 8.85 -4.20 -11.58
C LEU A 121 8.78 -4.94 -10.23
N PHE A 122 9.49 -4.43 -9.21
CA PHE A 122 9.43 -4.97 -7.85
C PHE A 122 8.14 -4.60 -7.08
N LEU A 123 7.23 -3.83 -7.69
CA LEU A 123 5.95 -3.46 -7.09
C LEU A 123 4.97 -4.64 -7.05
N GLY A 124 5.19 -5.56 -6.11
CA GLY A 124 4.35 -6.75 -5.90
C GLY A 124 3.04 -6.41 -5.19
N ALA A 125 1.96 -7.11 -5.57
CA ALA A 125 0.71 -7.10 -4.82
C ALA A 125 0.91 -7.84 -3.48
N PRO A 126 0.15 -7.50 -2.43
CA PRO A 126 0.20 -8.24 -1.18
C PRO A 126 -0.09 -9.72 -1.44
N ARG A 127 0.93 -10.57 -1.21
CA ARG A 127 0.79 -12.03 -1.32
C ARG A 127 0.09 -12.56 -0.08
N LEU A 128 -1.20 -12.85 -0.22
CA LEU A 128 -1.96 -13.64 0.74
C LEU A 128 -1.67 -15.11 0.44
N MET A 129 -0.66 -15.69 1.11
CA MET A 129 -0.37 -17.14 1.12
C MET A 129 -0.76 -17.75 2.47
#